data_AF-A0A9D8JS69-F1
#
_entry.id   AF-A0A9D8JS69-F1
#
_cell.length_a   1.000
_cell.length_b   1.000
_cell.length_c   1.000
_cell.angle_alpha   90.00
_cell.angle_beta   90.00
_cell.angle_gamma   90.00
#
_symmetry.space_group_name_H-M   'P 1'
#
loop_
_entity.id
_entity.type
_entity.pdbx_description
1 polymer ?
#
loop_
_entity_poly.entity_id
_entity_poly.type
_entity_poly.pdbx_seq_one_letter_code
_entity_poly.pdbx_strand_id
1 'polypeptide(L)'
;MSYYIADSVCISCGACEFPCDTLAIKRREDTYRGTFVIDPMLCFDCGVCVKNCPVDCIHQDPDSIICHGRGCPLNAKSAMKDWECSELKERCAACGNVLWRKPGEEQWFCFSCDSGKGLCPKVKAAQRPGYTVPVVNTKLEPKARAR
;
A
#
# COMPACT_ATOMS: atom_id res chain seq x y z
N MET A 1 2.76 1.31 7.49
CA MET A 1 2.63 2.68 6.93
C MET A 1 2.59 2.56 5.41
N SER A 2 2.84 3.63 4.65
CA SER A 2 3.16 3.59 3.23
C SER A 2 4.41 4.40 2.95
N TYR A 3 4.80 4.46 1.68
CA TYR A 3 5.91 5.26 1.20
C TYR A 3 5.41 6.34 0.25
N TYR A 4 6.21 7.39 0.09
CA TYR A 4 6.05 8.41 -0.95
C TYR A 4 7.34 8.56 -1.76
N ILE A 5 7.21 9.07 -2.98
CA ILE A 5 8.35 9.29 -3.88
C ILE A 5 8.56 10.80 -4.02
N ALA A 6 9.79 11.26 -3.77
CA ALA A 6 10.18 12.64 -3.99
C ALA A 6 10.37 12.89 -5.49
N ASP A 7 9.45 13.65 -6.09
CA ASP A 7 9.45 13.95 -7.53
C ASP A 7 10.75 14.60 -7.99
N SER A 8 11.26 15.55 -7.20
CA SER A 8 12.46 16.34 -7.51
C SER A 8 13.73 15.50 -7.73
N VAL A 9 13.79 14.29 -7.18
CA VAL A 9 14.95 13.38 -7.27
C VAL A 9 14.65 12.19 -8.19
N CYS A 10 13.37 11.90 -8.47
CA CYS A 10 12.98 10.78 -9.29
C CYS A 10 13.52 10.90 -10.73
N ILE A 11 14.20 9.84 -11.18
CA ILE A 11 14.75 9.72 -12.54
C ILE A 11 13.89 8.87 -13.48
N SER A 12 12.68 8.52 -13.06
CA SER A 12 11.71 7.75 -13.86
C SER A 12 12.24 6.42 -14.40
N CYS A 13 13.10 5.72 -13.64
CA CYS A 13 13.73 4.46 -14.07
C CYS A 13 12.83 3.22 -14.03
N GLY A 14 11.70 3.25 -13.31
CA GLY A 14 10.77 2.11 -13.18
C GLY A 14 11.21 0.99 -12.25
N ALA A 15 12.40 1.06 -11.65
CA ALA A 15 12.94 0.01 -10.77
C ALA A 15 12.07 -0.27 -9.52
N CYS A 16 11.27 0.71 -9.08
CA CYS A 16 10.38 0.56 -7.94
C CYS A 16 9.04 -0.11 -8.28
N GLU A 17 8.54 0.08 -9.50
CA GLU A 17 7.22 -0.42 -9.95
C GLU A 17 7.25 -1.94 -10.16
N PHE A 18 8.28 -2.43 -10.85
CA PHE A 18 8.43 -3.84 -11.21
C PHE A 18 8.31 -4.83 -10.03
N PRO A 19 8.99 -4.61 -8.88
CA PRO A 19 8.91 -5.52 -7.74
C PRO A 19 7.68 -5.31 -6.84
N CYS A 20 6.73 -4.44 -7.21
CA CYS A 20 5.57 -4.15 -6.37
C CYS A 20 4.43 -5.14 -6.64
N ASP A 21 4.35 -6.21 -5.83
CA ASP A 21 3.32 -7.26 -5.96
C ASP A 21 1.88 -6.72 -5.88
N THR A 22 1.66 -5.63 -5.13
CA THR A 22 0.32 -5.06 -4.92
C THR A 22 -0.09 -4.02 -5.96
N LEU A 23 0.79 -3.75 -6.94
CA LEU A 23 0.60 -2.73 -7.97
C LEU A 23 0.26 -1.35 -7.38
N ALA A 24 0.83 -1.05 -6.21
CA ALA A 24 0.62 0.21 -5.52
C ALA A 24 1.32 1.39 -6.22
N ILE A 25 2.37 1.11 -6.99
CA ILE A 25 3.15 2.14 -7.66
C ILE A 25 2.60 2.32 -9.07
N LYS A 26 2.35 3.58 -9.45
CA LYS A 26 1.87 3.94 -10.79
C LYS A 26 2.71 5.08 -11.35
N ARG A 27 2.92 5.08 -12.65
CA ARG A 27 3.51 6.21 -13.35
C ARG A 27 2.52 7.37 -13.44
N ARG A 28 2.99 8.57 -13.13
CA ARG A 28 2.26 9.83 -13.29
C ARG A 28 2.44 10.37 -14.70
N GLU A 29 1.34 10.79 -15.31
CA GLU A 29 1.35 11.46 -16.62
C GLU A 29 1.28 12.98 -16.51
N ASP A 30 0.88 13.50 -15.34
CA ASP A 30 0.76 14.92 -15.02
C ASP A 30 2.11 15.61 -14.77
N THR A 31 3.20 14.85 -14.73
CA THR A 31 4.56 15.37 -14.48
C THR A 31 5.38 15.32 -15.76
N TYR A 32 6.15 16.38 -16.03
CA TYR A 32 6.96 16.49 -17.25
C TYR A 32 7.92 15.30 -17.46
N ARG A 33 8.47 14.75 -16.37
CA ARG A 33 9.40 13.60 -16.40
C ARG A 33 8.70 12.24 -16.32
N GLY A 34 7.39 12.21 -16.09
CA GLY A 34 6.63 10.99 -15.86
C GLY A 34 7.12 10.23 -14.62
N THR A 35 7.13 10.89 -13.47
CA THR A 35 7.58 10.34 -12.18
C THR A 35 6.62 9.26 -11.67
N PHE A 36 7.00 8.56 -10.61
CA PHE A 36 6.16 7.52 -10.01
C PHE A 36 5.44 8.06 -8.77
N VAL A 37 4.23 7.58 -8.54
CA VAL A 37 3.44 7.81 -7.31
C VAL A 37 3.09 6.47 -6.67
N ILE A 38 3.10 6.43 -5.34
CA ILE A 38 2.72 5.27 -4.56
C ILE A 38 1.32 5.51 -4.02
N ASP A 39 0.41 4.59 -4.29
CA ASP A 39 -0.91 4.54 -3.70
C ASP A 39 -0.78 4.05 -2.24
N PRO A 40 -0.98 4.93 -1.25
CA PRO A 40 -0.82 4.57 0.15
C PRO A 40 -1.81 3.50 0.58
N MET A 41 -2.93 3.32 -0.14
CA MET A 41 -3.99 2.36 0.17
C MET A 41 -3.69 0.95 -0.36
N LEU A 42 -2.87 0.84 -1.39
CA LEU A 42 -2.41 -0.44 -1.92
C LEU A 42 -1.02 -0.84 -1.40
N CYS A 43 -0.28 0.10 -0.81
CA CYS A 43 1.02 -0.17 -0.22
C CYS A 43 0.87 -0.93 1.11
N PHE A 44 1.60 -2.02 1.31
CA PHE A 44 1.59 -2.79 2.58
C PHE A 44 2.86 -2.63 3.41
N ASP A 45 3.68 -1.62 3.11
CA ASP A 45 4.90 -1.28 3.85
C ASP A 45 6.05 -2.30 3.75
N CYS A 46 6.18 -3.00 2.62
CA CYS A 46 7.22 -4.05 2.47
C CYS A 46 8.65 -3.53 2.36
N GLY A 47 8.84 -2.25 2.01
CA GLY A 47 10.15 -1.60 1.86
C GLY A 47 10.97 -2.08 0.65
N VAL A 48 10.44 -2.94 -0.22
CA VAL A 48 11.17 -3.46 -1.40
C VAL A 48 11.49 -2.35 -2.40
N CYS A 49 10.55 -1.42 -2.62
CA CYS A 49 10.75 -0.29 -3.53
C CYS A 49 11.89 0.62 -3.08
N VAL A 50 12.03 0.87 -1.78
CA VAL A 50 13.11 1.70 -1.21
C VAL A 50 14.47 1.10 -1.54
N LYS A 51 14.64 -0.21 -1.32
CA LYS A 51 15.91 -0.92 -1.57
C LYS A 51 16.32 -0.93 -3.05
N ASN A 52 15.35 -0.90 -3.95
CA ASN A 52 15.59 -0.94 -5.39
C ASN A 52 15.71 0.46 -6.03
N CYS A 53 15.54 1.54 -5.26
CA CYS A 53 15.66 2.89 -5.80
C CYS A 53 17.16 3.26 -5.94
N PRO A 54 17.69 3.47 -7.15
CA PRO A 54 19.11 3.78 -7.33
C PRO A 54 19.51 5.21 -6.88
N VAL A 55 18.51 6.05 -6.60
CA VAL A 55 18.69 7.46 -6.20
C VAL A 55 18.08 7.76 -4.83
N ASP A 56 17.68 6.72 -4.09
CA ASP A 56 17.14 6.80 -2.73
C ASP A 56 16.03 7.86 -2.53
N CYS A 57 15.16 8.05 -3.53
CA CYS A 57 14.12 9.09 -3.51
C CYS A 57 12.79 8.65 -2.89
N ILE A 58 12.75 7.49 -2.24
CA ILE A 58 11.54 6.91 -1.64
C ILE A 58 11.64 6.98 -0.12
N HIS A 59 10.65 7.61 0.52
CA HIS A 59 10.64 7.86 1.95
C HIS A 59 9.34 7.35 2.59
N GLN A 60 9.40 7.07 3.89
CA GLN A 60 8.21 6.67 4.64
C GLN A 60 7.24 7.84 4.80
N ASP A 61 5.96 7.59 4.58
CA ASP A 61 4.88 8.53 4.84
C ASP A 61 4.29 8.27 6.24
N PRO A 62 4.61 9.10 7.26
CA PRO A 62 4.13 8.89 8.62
C PRO A 62 2.62 9.15 8.77
N ASP A 63 2.02 9.92 7.86
CA ASP A 63 0.60 10.31 7.92
C ASP A 63 -0.33 9.31 7.21
N SER A 64 0.25 8.25 6.63
CA SER A 64 -0.47 7.25 5.85
C SER A 64 -1.16 6.15 6.68
N ILE A 65 -2.22 5.57 6.10
CA ILE A 65 -2.95 4.45 6.72
C ILE A 65 -2.04 3.23 6.92
N ILE A 66 -1.88 2.84 8.18
CA ILE A 66 -1.04 1.73 8.62
C ILE A 66 -1.70 0.39 8.27
N CYS A 67 -0.94 -0.49 7.60
CA CYS A 67 -1.27 -1.91 7.52
C CYS A 67 -0.76 -2.61 8.80
N HIS A 68 -1.62 -3.34 9.52
CA HIS A 68 -1.23 -4.03 10.76
C HIS A 68 -0.96 -5.55 10.58
N GLY A 69 -0.96 -6.08 9.36
CA GLY A 69 -0.55 -7.48 9.13
C GLY A 69 -1.56 -8.54 9.60
N ARG A 70 -1.08 -9.76 9.91
CA ARG A 70 -1.91 -10.97 10.03
C ARG A 70 -3.03 -10.83 11.06
N GLY A 71 -4.25 -11.14 10.64
CA GLY A 71 -5.44 -11.06 11.47
C GLY A 71 -6.05 -9.67 11.61
N CYS A 72 -5.60 -8.65 10.86
CA CYS A 72 -5.90 -7.23 11.06
C CYS A 72 -7.36 -6.77 10.77
N PRO A 73 -8.11 -6.46 11.82
CA PRO A 73 -8.90 -5.23 11.89
C PRO A 73 -8.20 -4.32 12.91
N LEU A 74 -7.12 -3.66 12.47
CA LEU A 74 -6.23 -2.81 13.26
C LEU A 74 -5.86 -3.39 14.62
N ASN A 75 -5.49 -4.68 14.53
CA ASN A 75 -4.54 -5.38 15.39
C ASN A 75 -5.13 -6.19 16.56
N ALA A 76 -6.16 -6.99 16.26
CA ALA A 76 -6.82 -8.03 17.06
C ALA A 76 -6.25 -8.39 18.47
N LYS A 77 -7.08 -8.14 19.51
CA LYS A 77 -7.36 -9.05 20.65
C LYS A 77 -8.78 -9.66 20.51
N SER A 78 -9.16 -10.05 19.30
CA SER A 78 -10.53 -10.48 18.93
C SER A 78 -10.52 -11.84 18.23
N ALA A 79 -11.69 -12.31 17.76
CA ALA A 79 -11.88 -13.57 17.05
C ALA A 79 -11.01 -13.77 15.77
N MET A 80 -10.27 -12.74 15.34
CA MET A 80 -9.39 -12.78 14.17
C MET A 80 -7.89 -12.91 14.52
N LYS A 81 -7.55 -13.12 15.80
CA LYS A 81 -6.15 -13.23 16.25
C LYS A 81 -5.36 -14.31 15.49
N ASP A 82 -5.96 -15.48 15.30
CA ASP A 82 -5.29 -16.63 14.68
C ASP A 82 -5.51 -16.66 13.15
N TRP A 83 -6.23 -15.68 12.61
CA TRP A 83 -6.47 -15.57 11.18
C TRP A 83 -5.29 -14.90 10.49
N GLU A 84 -5.06 -15.28 9.26
CA GLU A 84 -4.00 -14.70 8.44
C GLU A 84 -4.62 -13.87 7.32
N CYS A 85 -4.23 -12.60 7.24
CA CYS A 85 -4.54 -11.72 6.13
C CYS A 85 -3.48 -11.93 5.06
N SER A 86 -3.82 -11.92 3.77
CA SER A 86 -2.83 -12.02 2.68
C SER A 86 -1.98 -10.76 2.48
N GLU A 87 -2.13 -9.74 3.34
CA GLU A 87 -1.33 -8.51 3.31
C GLU A 87 -1.36 -7.80 1.95
N LEU A 88 -2.55 -7.74 1.34
CA LEU A 88 -2.82 -7.20 0.00
C LEU A 88 -2.22 -7.99 -1.17
N LYS A 89 -1.46 -9.07 -0.92
CA LYS A 89 -0.86 -9.91 -1.97
C LYS A 89 -1.91 -10.71 -2.73
N GLU A 90 -2.87 -11.25 -2.01
CA GLU A 90 -3.99 -12.00 -2.60
C GLU A 90 -5.29 -11.21 -2.48
N ARG A 91 -5.95 -10.94 -3.60
CA ARG A 91 -7.22 -10.20 -3.65
C ARG A 91 -8.32 -11.03 -4.26
N CYS A 92 -9.51 -10.91 -3.70
CA CYS A 92 -10.71 -11.51 -4.25
C CYS A 92 -10.98 -10.91 -5.64
N ALA A 93 -11.09 -11.77 -6.65
CA ALA A 93 -11.42 -11.34 -8.02
C ALA A 93 -12.81 -10.68 -8.12
N ALA A 94 -13.75 -11.03 -7.24
CA ALA A 94 -15.11 -10.51 -7.28
C ALA A 94 -15.25 -9.13 -6.63
N CYS A 95 -14.71 -8.92 -5.43
CA CYS A 95 -14.90 -7.67 -4.67
C CYS A 95 -13.62 -6.87 -4.42
N GLY A 96 -12.46 -7.36 -4.84
CA GLY A 96 -11.16 -6.68 -4.65
C GLY A 96 -10.66 -6.64 -3.20
N ASN A 97 -11.39 -7.18 -2.22
CA ASN A 97 -10.93 -7.28 -0.84
C ASN A 97 -9.75 -8.25 -0.69
N VAL A 98 -8.95 -8.00 0.34
CA VAL A 98 -7.86 -8.90 0.74
C VAL A 98 -8.44 -10.26 1.16
N LEU A 99 -7.78 -11.33 0.73
CA LEU A 99 -8.12 -12.69 1.13
C LEU A 99 -7.56 -13.04 2.51
N TRP A 100 -8.25 -13.94 3.18
CA TRP A 100 -7.97 -14.35 4.54
C TRP A 100 -7.85 -15.86 4.62
N ARG A 101 -7.05 -16.35 5.56
CA ARG A 101 -6.89 -17.78 5.81
C ARG A 101 -7.23 -18.08 7.25
N LYS A 102 -7.98 -19.17 7.44
CA LYS A 102 -8.39 -19.65 8.75
C LYS A 102 -7.22 -20.31 9.49
N PRO A 103 -7.25 -20.34 10.83
CA PRO A 103 -6.27 -21.09 11.61
C PRO A 103 -6.35 -22.58 11.25
N GLY A 104 -5.22 -23.17 10.84
CA GLY A 104 -5.14 -24.58 10.49
C GLY A 104 -5.66 -24.97 9.09
N GLU A 105 -6.11 -24.00 8.30
CA GLU A 105 -6.47 -24.23 6.88
C GLU A 105 -5.44 -23.57 5.96
N GLU A 106 -5.20 -24.15 4.79
CA GLU A 106 -4.27 -23.60 3.79
C GLU A 106 -4.96 -22.70 2.75
N GLN A 107 -6.29 -22.76 2.65
CA GLN A 107 -7.06 -22.12 1.59
C GLN A 107 -7.38 -20.65 1.88
N TRP A 108 -7.29 -19.83 0.84
CA TRP A 108 -7.70 -18.43 0.88
C TRP A 108 -9.22 -18.29 0.78
N PHE A 109 -9.76 -17.37 1.56
CA PHE A 109 -11.19 -17.15 1.76
C PHE A 109 -11.52 -15.65 1.74
N CYS A 110 -12.63 -15.25 1.11
CA CYS A 110 -13.04 -13.85 1.05
C CYS A 110 -14.20 -13.56 2.00
N PHE A 111 -13.91 -13.03 3.18
CA PHE A 111 -14.95 -12.68 4.15
C PHE A 111 -16.07 -11.76 3.63
N SER A 112 -15.77 -10.88 2.68
CA SER A 112 -16.76 -9.97 2.15
C SER A 112 -17.79 -10.67 1.27
N CYS A 113 -17.35 -11.62 0.43
CA CYS A 113 -18.22 -12.36 -0.47
C CYS A 113 -18.88 -13.54 0.24
N ASP A 114 -18.09 -14.31 0.99
CA ASP A 114 -18.55 -15.56 1.60
C ASP A 114 -19.34 -15.35 2.90
N SER A 115 -19.02 -14.30 3.67
CA SER A 115 -19.69 -14.00 4.95
C SER A 115 -20.42 -12.65 4.97
N GLY A 116 -20.43 -11.92 3.85
CA GLY A 116 -21.06 -10.61 3.74
C GLY A 116 -20.40 -9.49 4.57
N LYS A 117 -19.21 -9.72 5.14
CA LYS A 117 -18.53 -8.75 6.03
C LYS A 117 -17.22 -8.27 5.40
N GLY A 118 -17.13 -6.97 5.10
CA GLY A 118 -15.90 -6.34 4.61
C GLY A 118 -14.90 -6.10 5.74
N LEU A 119 -13.72 -6.72 5.69
CA LEU A 119 -12.77 -6.74 6.80
C LEU A 119 -11.58 -5.81 6.67
N CYS A 120 -10.95 -5.72 5.50
CA CYS A 120 -9.74 -4.93 5.37
C CYS A 120 -10.10 -3.44 5.38
N PRO A 121 -9.78 -2.67 6.44
CA PRO A 121 -10.17 -1.26 6.51
C PRO A 121 -9.47 -0.44 5.43
N LYS A 122 -8.25 -0.86 5.09
CA LYS A 122 -7.41 -0.24 4.07
C LYS A 122 -8.00 -0.39 2.67
N VAL A 123 -8.35 -1.62 2.26
CA VAL A 123 -9.03 -1.82 0.96
C VAL A 123 -10.41 -1.18 0.94
N LYS A 124 -11.18 -1.31 2.02
CA LYS A 124 -12.50 -0.66 2.11
C LYS A 124 -12.41 0.84 1.92
N ALA A 125 -11.39 1.48 2.48
CA ALA A 125 -11.16 2.91 2.29
C ALA A 125 -10.66 3.26 0.89
N ALA A 126 -9.88 2.39 0.23
CA ALA A 126 -9.45 2.53 -1.16
C ALA A 126 -10.61 2.43 -2.16
N GLN A 127 -11.64 1.64 -1.82
CA GLN A 127 -12.82 1.41 -2.65
C GLN A 127 -13.91 2.49 -2.49
N ARG A 128 -13.69 3.52 -1.66
CA ARG A 128 -14.70 4.56 -1.45
C ARG A 128 -14.88 5.38 -2.72
N PRO A 129 -16.13 5.67 -3.14
CA PRO A 129 -16.37 6.54 -4.28
C PRO A 129 -15.73 7.90 -4.02
N GLY A 130 -14.91 8.37 -4.98
CA GLY A 130 -14.14 9.60 -4.86
C GLY A 130 -12.75 9.46 -4.24
N TYR A 131 -12.31 8.25 -3.86
CA TYR A 131 -10.89 8.03 -3.55
C TYR A 131 -10.05 8.19 -4.82
N THR A 132 -9.23 9.23 -4.85
CA THR A 132 -8.17 9.39 -5.83
C THR A 132 -6.84 9.11 -5.14
N VAL A 133 -5.90 8.53 -5.89
CA VAL A 133 -4.54 8.35 -5.39
C VAL A 133 -4.03 9.72 -4.98
N PRO A 134 -3.70 9.96 -3.69
CA PRO A 134 -3.23 11.26 -3.26
C PRO A 134 -1.95 11.56 -4.03
N VAL A 135 -2.00 12.60 -4.85
CA VAL A 135 -0.80 13.21 -5.41
C VAL A 135 -0.17 13.93 -4.22
N VAL A 136 0.61 13.19 -3.43
CA VAL A 136 1.45 13.79 -2.40
C VAL A 136 2.42 14.70 -3.13
N ASN A 137 2.02 15.97 -3.24
CA ASN A 137 2.87 17.07 -3.65
C ASN A 137 3.95 17.17 -2.59
N THR A 138 5.10 16.54 -2.86
CA THR A 138 6.29 16.68 -2.04
C THR A 138 6.88 18.08 -2.22
N LYS A 139 6.15 19.12 -1.78
CA LYS A 139 6.78 20.36 -1.29
C LYS A 139 7.34 20.07 0.10
N LEU A 140 8.32 19.17 0.15
CA LEU A 140 9.30 19.14 1.22
C LEU A 140 10.60 19.57 0.57
N GLU A 141 10.74 20.89 0.43
CA GLU A 141 12.07 21.49 0.35
C GLU A 141 12.87 20.88 1.51
N PRO A 142 14.08 20.36 1.28
CA PRO A 142 14.90 19.90 2.39
C PRO A 142 15.07 21.10 3.31
N LYS A 143 14.49 21.03 4.53
CA LYS A 143 14.79 22.01 5.57
C LYS A 143 16.31 22.07 5.65
N ALA A 144 16.84 23.21 5.24
CA ALA A 144 18.25 23.54 5.30
C ALA A 144 18.78 23.04 6.65
N ARG A 145 19.68 22.07 6.61
CA ARG A 145 20.41 21.65 7.79
C ARG A 145 21.39 22.79 8.06
N ALA A 146 20.95 23.75 8.88
CA ALA A 146 21.76 24.85 9.34
C ALA A 146 23.04 24.30 9.98
N ARG A 147 24.17 24.61 9.35
CA ARG A 147 25.46 24.84 10.00
C ARG A 147 26.13 25.98 9.27
#